data_AF-A0A3M1W7S8-F1
#
_entry.id   AF-A0A3M1W7S8-F1
#
_cell.length_a   1.000
_cell.length_b   1.000
_cell.length_c   1.000
_cell.angle_alpha   90.00
_cell.angle_beta   90.00
_cell.angle_gamma   90.00
#
_symmetry.space_group_name_H-M   'P 1'
#
loop_
_entity.id
_entity.type
_entity.pdbx_description
1 polymer ?
#
loop_
_entity_poly.entity_id
_entity_poly.type
_entity_poly.pdbx_seq_one_letter_code
_entity_poly.pdbx_strand_id
1 'polypeptide(L)'
;MWIRKTACLVLASSLILLAFPHPVRPSDDHQTTLEKLVESPYLEVLQIAPTLHISESEIERFRKKLLDERAAKEREIKTKEQALDEQIKRAKAELAKMNKQASRDTPEMAKRRQDLHCQILKLQKKKARLKVEREQGLKVLYENKLAKLDLLREWPKAKAEIEQAIASGTARERRFGDVEDIGFRDIGRGQEKDIKRGEEAIKQLKLYGLLPPEIKDEAINTYINNLAQLIGRNSDLKVPLKVKVLRTDEINAFALPGGFLFVNSGLIEKAETESELAGVLAHEIAHVAARHSARLMKRAAIAGIIYQAAQIAALIFTGGVASIGMYYALQYGFYGLGLVLSLQLLGVSREFEAEADQLGVQYMWKSGYDPRGFVSFFDKMASEKGYVKSLSFFRTHPPFYNRIVATFKEISYLPPKDDYIVDSRQFHELKKRLAKVVEQEKKEETAAPTLKKTYKCPDEKDSKETGPDYRP
;
A
#
# COMPACT_ATOMS: atom_id res chain seq x y z
N MET A 1 67.30 48.89 -0.82
CA MET A 1 68.53 48.11 -0.57
C MET A 1 68.54 47.74 0.91
N TRP A 2 68.46 46.44 1.22
CA TRP A 2 68.84 45.75 2.47
C TRP A 2 68.13 46.16 3.80
N ILE A 3 67.31 45.33 4.48
CA ILE A 3 67.45 43.97 5.08
C ILE A 3 67.66 44.02 6.61
N ARG A 4 66.68 43.43 7.33
CA ARG A 4 66.72 42.55 8.53
C ARG A 4 66.38 43.06 9.96
N LYS A 5 65.33 42.39 10.49
CA LYS A 5 65.19 41.62 11.77
C LYS A 5 65.04 42.46 13.06
N THR A 6 64.20 42.14 14.06
CA THR A 6 63.60 40.86 14.52
C THR A 6 62.52 41.11 15.61
N ALA A 7 61.65 40.12 15.80
CA ALA A 7 61.04 39.61 17.05
C ALA A 7 59.62 40.06 17.53
N CYS A 8 58.73 39.07 17.45
CA CYS A 8 57.64 38.64 18.36
C CYS A 8 56.95 39.63 19.31
N LEU A 9 55.61 39.68 19.21
CA LEU A 9 54.73 39.48 20.37
C LEU A 9 53.41 38.82 19.98
N VAL A 10 52.98 37.90 20.84
CA VAL A 10 51.78 37.06 20.81
C VAL A 10 50.51 37.90 20.96
N LEU A 11 49.44 37.59 20.21
CA LEU A 11 48.05 37.75 20.67
C LEU A 11 47.12 36.78 19.91
N ALA A 12 46.29 36.11 20.70
CA ALA A 12 45.38 35.03 20.35
C ALA A 12 43.97 35.54 19.97
N SER A 13 43.12 34.59 19.54
CA SER A 13 41.64 34.64 19.47
C SER A 13 41.08 35.17 18.14
N SER A 14 40.14 34.55 17.43
CA SER A 14 39.39 33.29 17.58
C SER A 14 38.81 32.95 16.20
N LEU A 15 39.15 31.79 15.62
CA LEU A 15 38.40 31.25 14.48
C LEU A 15 37.22 30.44 15.02
N ILE A 16 36.01 30.94 14.79
CA ILE A 16 34.78 30.17 14.94
C ILE A 16 34.78 29.12 13.84
N LEU A 17 35.16 27.89 14.17
CA LEU A 17 34.89 26.72 13.34
C LEU A 17 33.38 26.49 13.33
N LEU A 18 32.76 26.75 12.17
CA LEU A 18 31.42 26.25 11.86
C LEU A 18 31.47 24.71 11.93
N ALA A 19 30.71 24.15 12.87
CA ALA A 19 30.54 22.72 13.03
C ALA A 19 29.78 22.16 11.82
N PHE A 20 30.51 21.59 10.88
CA PHE A 20 29.95 20.65 9.92
C PHE A 20 29.44 19.42 10.70
N PRO A 21 28.28 18.83 10.34
CA PRO A 21 27.90 17.54 10.88
C PRO A 21 29.01 16.55 10.53
N HIS A 22 29.64 15.97 11.54
CA HIS A 22 30.67 14.95 11.37
C HIS A 22 30.12 13.82 10.50
N PRO A 23 30.92 13.26 9.56
CA PRO A 23 30.58 11.98 8.99
C PRO A 23 30.47 11.00 10.15
N VAL A 24 29.33 10.33 10.26
CA VAL A 24 29.12 9.23 11.21
C VAL A 24 30.27 8.25 10.96
N ARG A 25 31.21 8.16 11.92
CA ARG A 25 32.20 7.09 11.92
C ARG A 25 31.41 5.78 11.99
N PRO A 26 31.62 4.82 11.06
CA PRO A 26 31.06 3.50 11.24
C PRO A 26 31.61 2.96 12.56
N SER A 27 30.71 2.63 13.48
CA SER A 27 31.08 1.91 14.70
C SER A 27 31.70 0.58 14.29
N ASP A 28 32.95 0.36 14.66
CA ASP A 28 33.63 -0.93 14.64
C ASP A 28 32.89 -1.90 15.57
N ASP A 29 31.88 -2.58 15.03
CA ASP A 29 31.36 -3.92 15.39
C ASP A 29 29.92 -4.02 14.86
N HIS A 30 29.76 -4.48 13.61
CA HIS A 30 28.56 -5.16 13.08
C HIS A 30 28.83 -5.53 11.61
N GLN A 31 29.37 -6.72 11.33
CA GLN A 31 29.14 -7.32 10.03
C GLN A 31 27.62 -7.43 9.85
N THR A 32 27.06 -6.65 8.92
CA THR A 32 25.63 -6.67 8.65
C THR A 32 25.32 -8.02 8.00
N THR A 33 24.65 -8.91 8.74
CA THR A 33 24.36 -10.26 8.25
C THR A 33 23.27 -10.23 7.18
N LEU A 34 23.23 -11.25 6.32
CA LEU A 34 22.14 -11.43 5.34
C LEU A 34 20.77 -11.48 6.02
N GLU A 35 20.68 -12.04 7.23
CA GLU A 35 19.46 -12.01 8.05
C GLU A 35 18.98 -10.60 8.35
N LYS A 36 19.90 -9.69 8.72
CA LYS A 36 19.56 -8.29 8.99
C LYS A 36 19.16 -7.58 7.70
N LEU A 37 19.91 -7.79 6.61
CA LEU A 37 19.68 -7.11 5.32
C LEU A 37 18.30 -7.42 4.71
N VAL A 38 17.84 -8.67 4.75
CA VAL A 38 16.52 -9.00 4.18
C VAL A 38 15.34 -8.53 5.02
N GLU A 39 15.59 -8.11 6.27
CA GLU A 39 14.60 -7.48 7.14
C GLU A 39 14.70 -5.94 7.11
N SER A 40 15.86 -5.38 6.73
CA SER A 40 16.07 -3.93 6.58
C SER A 40 15.19 -3.31 5.50
N PRO A 41 14.85 -2.02 5.63
CA PRO A 41 14.11 -1.31 4.59
C PRO A 41 14.80 -1.34 3.22
N TYR A 42 14.04 -1.35 2.13
CA TYR A 42 14.58 -1.38 0.76
C TYR A 42 15.56 -0.24 0.50
N LEU A 43 15.24 0.98 0.95
CA LEU A 43 16.13 2.13 0.78
C LEU A 43 17.48 1.95 1.45
N GLU A 44 17.51 1.30 2.63
CA GLU A 44 18.75 0.97 3.33
C GLU A 44 19.55 -0.06 2.53
N VAL A 45 18.89 -1.15 2.10
CA VAL A 45 19.52 -2.20 1.27
C VAL A 45 20.10 -1.62 -0.02
N LEU A 46 19.37 -0.76 -0.71
CA LEU A 46 19.79 -0.13 -1.97
C LEU A 46 20.98 0.82 -1.79
N GLN A 47 21.10 1.47 -0.64
CA GLN A 47 22.22 2.37 -0.34
C GLN A 47 23.51 1.60 -0.01
N ILE A 48 23.40 0.53 0.77
CA ILE A 48 24.58 -0.22 1.26
C ILE A 48 25.02 -1.31 0.29
N ALA A 49 24.12 -1.89 -0.51
CA ALA A 49 24.42 -3.00 -1.42
C ALA A 49 25.70 -2.80 -2.27
N PRO A 50 25.98 -1.62 -2.87
CA PRO A 50 27.19 -1.40 -3.66
C PRO A 50 28.51 -1.48 -2.87
N THR A 51 28.45 -1.39 -1.54
CA THR A 51 29.64 -1.46 -0.66
C THR A 51 29.87 -2.85 -0.07
N LEU A 52 28.89 -3.74 -0.20
CA LEU A 52 28.94 -5.08 0.37
C LEU A 52 29.64 -6.05 -0.58
N HIS A 53 30.46 -6.93 0.00
CA HIS A 53 31.13 -8.01 -0.72
C HIS A 53 30.57 -9.34 -0.25
N ILE A 54 29.45 -9.77 -0.86
CA ILE A 54 28.77 -11.03 -0.52
C ILE A 54 29.02 -12.02 -1.65
N SER A 55 29.50 -13.23 -1.32
CA SER A 55 29.74 -14.25 -2.35
C SER A 55 28.43 -14.85 -2.87
N GLU A 56 28.38 -15.23 -4.16
CA GLU A 56 27.20 -15.92 -4.74
C GLU A 56 26.85 -17.18 -3.94
N SER A 57 27.86 -17.91 -3.46
CA SER A 57 27.67 -19.10 -2.65
C SER A 57 26.93 -18.81 -1.33
N GLU A 58 27.16 -17.63 -0.74
CA GLU A 58 26.52 -17.19 0.49
C GLU A 58 25.07 -16.79 0.24
N ILE A 59 24.83 -16.06 -0.86
CA ILE A 59 23.49 -15.71 -1.35
C ILE A 59 22.67 -16.98 -1.59
N GLU A 60 23.18 -17.97 -2.32
CA GLU A 60 22.43 -19.20 -2.60
C GLU A 60 22.18 -20.05 -1.34
N ARG A 61 23.15 -20.13 -0.42
CA ARG A 61 22.94 -20.79 0.89
C ARG A 61 21.82 -20.10 1.67
N PHE A 62 21.81 -18.78 1.71
CA PHE A 62 20.80 -18.02 2.44
C PHE A 62 19.42 -18.08 1.76
N ARG A 63 19.37 -18.05 0.42
CA ARG A 63 18.14 -18.31 -0.36
C ARG A 63 17.54 -19.66 0.01
N LYS A 64 18.34 -20.72 0.03
CA LYS A 64 17.88 -22.06 0.40
C LYS A 64 17.32 -22.07 1.82
N LYS A 65 18.02 -21.45 2.78
CA LYS A 65 17.54 -21.28 4.16
C LYS A 65 16.16 -20.61 4.22
N LEU A 66 15.94 -19.51 3.49
CA LEU A 66 14.65 -18.83 3.45
C LEU A 66 13.53 -19.71 2.87
N LEU A 67 13.81 -20.49 1.82
CA LEU A 67 12.85 -21.42 1.24
C LEU A 67 12.48 -22.56 2.21
N ASP A 68 13.48 -23.10 2.92
CA ASP A 68 13.28 -24.15 3.92
C ASP A 68 12.46 -23.62 5.12
N GLU A 69 12.76 -22.41 5.59
CA GLU A 69 11.99 -21.72 6.64
C GLU A 69 10.52 -21.49 6.22
N ARG A 70 10.30 -21.01 4.98
CA ARG A 70 8.95 -20.83 4.43
C ARG A 70 8.17 -22.16 4.46
N ALA A 71 8.78 -23.23 3.98
CA ALA A 71 8.16 -24.55 3.92
C ALA A 71 7.85 -25.09 5.33
N ALA A 72 8.75 -24.86 6.31
CA ALA A 72 8.52 -25.21 7.70
C ALA A 72 7.32 -24.43 8.30
N LYS A 73 7.23 -23.13 8.02
CA LYS A 73 6.14 -22.27 8.51
C LYS A 73 4.80 -22.63 7.89
N GLU A 74 4.78 -22.97 6.60
CA GLU A 74 3.59 -23.45 5.91
C GLU A 74 3.07 -24.75 6.53
N ARG A 75 3.96 -25.70 6.84
CA ARG A 75 3.59 -26.93 7.56
C ARG A 75 3.03 -26.64 8.95
N GLU A 76 3.66 -25.75 9.71
CA GLU A 76 3.19 -25.35 11.05
C GLU A 76 1.77 -24.77 11.01
N ILE A 77 1.49 -23.85 10.08
CA ILE A 77 0.16 -23.25 9.94
C ILE A 77 -0.87 -24.30 9.49
N LYS A 78 -0.50 -25.17 8.56
CA LYS A 78 -1.39 -26.25 8.10
C LYS A 78 -1.80 -27.18 9.25
N THR A 79 -0.88 -27.53 10.15
CA THR A 79 -1.19 -28.31 11.36
C THR A 79 -2.17 -27.57 12.28
N LYS A 80 -1.99 -26.26 12.46
CA LYS A 80 -2.91 -25.41 13.23
C LYS A 80 -4.31 -25.33 12.59
N GLU A 81 -4.40 -25.22 11.27
CA GLU A 81 -5.67 -25.26 10.54
C GLU A 81 -6.41 -26.59 10.77
N GLN A 82 -5.70 -27.72 10.68
CA GLN A 82 -6.27 -29.06 10.93
C GLN A 82 -6.78 -29.20 12.37
N ALA A 83 -6.04 -28.69 13.36
CA ALA A 83 -6.48 -28.69 14.76
C ALA A 83 -7.76 -27.85 14.99
N LEU A 84 -7.91 -26.74 14.25
CA LEU A 84 -9.14 -25.93 14.29
C LEU A 84 -10.31 -26.63 13.59
N ASP A 85 -10.06 -27.36 12.50
CA ASP A 85 -11.08 -28.15 11.83
C ASP A 85 -11.68 -29.22 12.74
N GLU A 86 -10.84 -29.93 13.49
CA GLU A 86 -11.31 -30.91 14.46
C GLU A 86 -12.12 -30.26 15.59
N GLN A 87 -11.74 -29.06 16.05
CA GLN A 87 -12.52 -28.30 17.04
C GLN A 87 -13.88 -27.87 16.48
N ILE A 88 -13.93 -27.36 15.25
CA ILE A 88 -15.18 -26.97 14.57
C ILE A 88 -16.08 -28.19 14.40
N LYS A 89 -15.52 -29.33 13.99
CA LYS A 89 -16.25 -30.60 13.82
C LYS A 89 -16.86 -31.07 15.14
N ARG A 90 -16.09 -31.02 16.24
CA ARG A 90 -16.58 -31.36 17.59
C ARG A 90 -17.72 -30.43 18.04
N ALA A 91 -17.56 -29.12 17.90
CA ALA A 91 -18.59 -28.15 18.28
C ALA A 91 -19.88 -28.30 17.44
N LYS A 92 -19.75 -28.57 16.13
CA LYS A 92 -20.90 -28.89 15.26
C LYS A 92 -21.59 -30.20 15.65
N ALA A 93 -20.83 -31.22 16.02
CA ALA A 93 -21.38 -32.49 16.49
C ALA A 93 -22.14 -32.32 17.82
N GLU A 94 -21.61 -31.54 18.75
CA GLU A 94 -22.28 -31.20 20.01
C GLU A 94 -23.60 -30.44 19.75
N LEU A 95 -23.57 -29.42 18.90
CA LEU A 95 -24.75 -28.68 18.48
C LEU A 95 -25.81 -29.58 17.84
N ALA A 96 -25.40 -30.49 16.95
CA ALA A 96 -26.29 -31.44 16.30
C ALA A 96 -26.91 -32.44 17.29
N LYS A 97 -26.13 -32.91 18.28
CA LYS A 97 -26.63 -33.77 19.35
C LYS A 97 -27.67 -33.04 20.20
N MET A 98 -27.40 -31.80 20.57
CA MET A 98 -28.32 -30.97 21.35
C MET A 98 -29.65 -30.74 20.62
N ASN A 99 -29.59 -30.43 19.32
CA ASN A 99 -30.79 -30.23 18.50
C ASN A 99 -31.63 -31.50 18.31
N LYS A 100 -31.05 -32.70 18.46
CA LYS A 100 -31.78 -33.98 18.39
C LYS A 100 -32.46 -34.39 19.69
N GLN A 101 -32.06 -33.82 20.83
CA GLN A 101 -32.51 -34.25 22.16
C GLN A 101 -33.69 -33.44 22.71
N ALA A 102 -34.03 -32.29 22.13
CA ALA A 102 -35.04 -31.39 22.68
C ALA A 102 -36.36 -31.43 21.88
N SER A 103 -37.49 -31.70 22.54
CA SER A 103 -38.83 -31.50 22.00
C SER A 103 -39.38 -30.07 22.26
N ARG A 104 -38.81 -29.35 23.24
CA ARG A 104 -39.04 -27.93 23.58
C ARG A 104 -37.75 -27.29 24.11
N ASP A 105 -37.50 -26.02 23.78
CA ASP A 105 -36.33 -25.28 24.25
C ASP A 105 -36.54 -24.67 25.64
N THR A 106 -35.65 -24.97 26.60
CA THR A 106 -35.53 -24.19 27.84
C THR A 106 -34.60 -23.00 27.63
N PRO A 107 -34.68 -21.94 28.47
CA PRO A 107 -33.76 -20.80 28.40
C PRO A 107 -32.28 -21.22 28.46
N GLU A 108 -31.93 -22.24 29.25
CA GLU A 108 -30.57 -22.75 29.38
C GLU A 108 -30.09 -23.44 28.09
N MET A 109 -30.96 -24.22 27.44
CA MET A 109 -30.65 -24.85 26.15
C MET A 109 -30.48 -23.80 25.05
N ALA A 110 -31.35 -22.78 25.01
CA ALA A 110 -31.21 -21.68 24.06
C ALA A 110 -29.87 -20.95 24.23
N LYS A 111 -29.46 -20.68 25.47
CA LYS A 111 -28.15 -20.09 25.79
C LYS A 111 -26.99 -20.98 25.35
N ARG A 112 -27.02 -22.28 25.68
CA ARG A 112 -25.96 -23.22 25.27
C ARG A 112 -25.85 -23.34 23.74
N ARG A 113 -26.98 -23.33 23.02
CA ARG A 113 -27.00 -23.29 21.55
C ARG A 113 -26.29 -22.06 21.03
N GLN A 114 -26.61 -20.90 21.60
CA GLN A 114 -26.01 -19.62 21.24
C GLN A 114 -24.50 -19.64 21.47
N ASP A 115 -24.03 -20.15 22.61
CA ASP A 115 -22.61 -20.26 22.93
C ASP A 115 -21.87 -21.16 21.91
N LEU A 116 -22.46 -22.29 21.52
CA LEU A 116 -21.91 -23.18 20.50
C LEU A 116 -21.85 -22.53 19.12
N HIS A 117 -22.88 -21.80 18.70
CA HIS A 117 -22.85 -21.01 17.45
C HIS A 117 -21.73 -19.97 17.47
N CYS A 118 -21.58 -19.26 18.58
CA CYS A 118 -20.52 -18.29 18.78
C CYS A 118 -19.12 -18.92 18.77
N GLN A 119 -18.96 -20.08 19.40
CA GLN A 119 -17.71 -20.84 19.37
C GLN A 119 -17.35 -21.29 17.96
N ILE A 120 -18.30 -21.86 17.21
CA ILE A 120 -18.10 -22.27 15.81
C ILE A 120 -17.66 -21.08 14.97
N LEU A 121 -18.34 -19.94 15.09
CA LEU A 121 -18.01 -18.71 14.34
C LEU A 121 -16.60 -18.22 14.67
N LYS A 122 -16.22 -18.17 15.96
CA LYS A 122 -14.86 -17.77 16.41
C LYS A 122 -13.79 -18.70 15.83
N LEU A 123 -14.01 -20.01 15.89
CA LEU A 123 -13.08 -21.01 15.34
C LEU A 123 -12.96 -20.89 13.81
N GLN A 124 -14.07 -20.69 13.11
CA GLN A 124 -14.08 -20.47 11.66
C GLN A 124 -13.31 -19.20 11.27
N LYS A 125 -13.51 -18.08 11.99
CA LYS A 125 -12.76 -16.83 11.77
C LYS A 125 -11.26 -17.04 11.98
N LYS A 126 -10.88 -17.76 13.04
CA LYS A 126 -9.47 -18.10 13.31
C LYS A 126 -8.86 -18.99 12.22
N LYS A 127 -9.60 -20.00 11.74
CA LYS A 127 -9.16 -20.86 10.63
C LYS A 127 -9.00 -20.06 9.34
N ALA A 128 -9.98 -19.24 8.99
CA ALA A 128 -9.92 -18.40 7.79
C ALA A 128 -8.69 -17.48 7.81
N ARG A 129 -8.36 -16.88 8.97
CA ARG A 129 -7.15 -16.07 9.15
C ARG A 129 -5.86 -16.87 8.88
N LEU A 130 -5.76 -18.07 9.44
CA LEU A 130 -4.59 -18.95 9.21
C LEU A 130 -4.47 -19.38 7.75
N LYS A 131 -5.60 -19.68 7.09
CA LYS A 131 -5.61 -20.05 5.68
C LYS A 131 -5.05 -18.93 4.79
N VAL A 132 -5.53 -17.70 4.99
CA VAL A 132 -5.03 -16.51 4.27
C VAL A 132 -3.55 -16.28 4.54
N GLU A 133 -3.11 -16.42 5.79
CA GLU A 133 -1.70 -16.33 6.14
C GLU A 133 -0.84 -17.36 5.40
N ARG A 134 -1.28 -18.62 5.33
CA ARG A 134 -0.56 -19.68 4.63
C ARG A 134 -0.50 -19.44 3.12
N GLU A 135 -1.64 -19.10 2.51
CA GLU A 135 -1.76 -19.03 1.05
C GLU A 135 -1.20 -17.73 0.46
N GLN A 136 -1.31 -16.61 1.19
CA GLN A 136 -0.93 -15.28 0.69
C GLN A 136 0.16 -14.63 1.56
N GLY A 137 -0.01 -14.63 2.87
CA GLY A 137 0.89 -13.93 3.79
C GLY A 137 2.33 -14.44 3.75
N LEU A 138 2.53 -15.75 3.86
CA LEU A 138 3.86 -16.36 3.78
C LEU A 138 4.50 -16.17 2.41
N LYS A 139 3.70 -16.28 1.34
CA LYS A 139 4.19 -16.09 -0.02
C LYS A 139 4.80 -14.70 -0.17
N VAL A 140 4.04 -13.65 0.14
CA VAL A 140 4.49 -12.26 0.03
C VAL A 140 5.69 -11.98 0.94
N LEU A 141 5.66 -12.44 2.20
CA LEU A 141 6.75 -12.22 3.15
C LEU A 141 8.07 -12.79 2.65
N TYR A 142 8.08 -14.05 2.20
CA TYR A 142 9.31 -14.69 1.74
C TYR A 142 9.72 -14.25 0.33
N GLU A 143 8.76 -13.93 -0.54
CA GLU A 143 9.07 -13.28 -1.83
C GLU A 143 9.74 -11.93 -1.62
N ASN A 144 9.32 -11.13 -0.62
CA ASN A 144 9.96 -9.86 -0.25
C ASN A 144 11.42 -10.07 0.22
N LYS A 145 11.67 -11.06 1.08
CA LYS A 145 13.04 -11.37 1.53
C LYS A 145 13.93 -11.85 0.40
N LEU A 146 13.43 -12.75 -0.44
CA LEU A 146 14.15 -13.25 -1.61
C LEU A 146 14.45 -12.14 -2.61
N ALA A 147 13.50 -11.23 -2.80
CA ALA A 147 13.66 -10.03 -3.60
C ALA A 147 14.78 -9.12 -3.08
N LYS A 148 14.83 -8.84 -1.76
CA LYS A 148 15.93 -8.06 -1.16
C LYS A 148 17.29 -8.77 -1.34
N LEU A 149 17.30 -10.09 -1.34
CA LEU A 149 18.49 -10.88 -1.62
C LEU A 149 18.93 -10.79 -3.10
N ASP A 150 18.00 -10.88 -4.04
CA ASP A 150 18.26 -10.64 -5.48
C ASP A 150 18.78 -9.20 -5.70
N LEU A 151 18.26 -8.24 -4.94
CA LEU A 151 18.69 -6.86 -5.02
C LEU A 151 20.15 -6.68 -4.61
N LEU A 152 20.60 -7.33 -3.53
CA LEU A 152 22.00 -7.30 -3.11
C LEU A 152 22.95 -7.76 -4.23
N ARG A 153 22.50 -8.74 -5.04
CA ARG A 153 23.26 -9.27 -6.18
C ARG A 153 23.24 -8.34 -7.40
N GLU A 154 22.06 -7.84 -7.76
CA GLU A 154 21.83 -7.18 -9.06
C GLU A 154 22.00 -5.66 -9.02
N TRP A 155 21.77 -5.05 -7.85
CA TRP A 155 21.77 -3.59 -7.70
C TRP A 155 23.11 -2.92 -8.00
N PRO A 156 24.28 -3.43 -7.56
CA PRO A 156 25.55 -2.77 -7.82
C PRO A 156 25.81 -2.54 -9.31
N LYS A 157 25.51 -3.56 -10.14
CA LYS A 157 25.61 -3.46 -11.60
C LYS A 157 24.60 -2.47 -12.15
N ALA A 158 23.33 -2.58 -11.74
CA ALA A 158 22.28 -1.68 -12.20
C ALA A 158 22.57 -0.20 -11.86
N LYS A 159 23.16 0.06 -10.68
CA LYS A 159 23.58 1.39 -10.27
C LYS A 159 24.68 1.94 -11.17
N ALA A 160 25.70 1.14 -11.49
CA ALA A 160 26.76 1.54 -12.41
C ALA A 160 26.20 1.85 -13.83
N GLU A 161 25.25 1.05 -14.32
CA GLU A 161 24.55 1.29 -15.59
C GLU A 161 23.76 2.62 -15.57
N ILE A 162 23.11 2.95 -14.45
CA ILE A 162 22.40 4.23 -14.25
C ILE A 162 23.38 5.40 -14.30
N GLU A 163 24.48 5.33 -13.55
CA GLU A 163 25.51 6.37 -13.50
C GLU A 163 26.13 6.60 -14.88
N GLN A 164 26.40 5.53 -15.63
CA GLN A 164 26.87 5.61 -17.01
C GLN A 164 25.83 6.23 -17.95
N ALA A 165 24.54 5.87 -17.81
CA ALA A 165 23.47 6.44 -18.61
C ALA A 165 23.28 7.94 -18.35
N ILE A 166 23.43 8.37 -17.09
CA ILE A 166 23.41 9.79 -16.72
C ILE A 166 24.62 10.52 -17.33
N ALA A 167 25.83 9.96 -17.16
CA ALA A 167 27.06 10.57 -17.67
C ALA A 167 27.10 10.68 -19.20
N SER A 168 26.49 9.72 -19.92
CA SER A 168 26.39 9.73 -21.38
C SER A 168 25.20 10.53 -21.93
N GLY A 169 24.30 11.01 -21.08
CA GLY A 169 23.06 11.69 -21.49
C GLY A 169 21.93 10.77 -21.96
N THR A 170 22.20 9.49 -22.17
CA THR A 170 21.21 8.48 -22.63
C THR A 170 20.09 8.23 -21.62
N ALA A 171 20.28 8.60 -20.34
CA ALA A 171 19.22 8.56 -19.33
C ALA A 171 17.96 9.33 -19.72
N ARG A 172 18.09 10.41 -20.51
CA ARG A 172 16.96 11.24 -20.98
C ARG A 172 16.19 10.60 -22.14
N GLU A 173 16.81 9.70 -22.89
CA GLU A 173 16.20 9.02 -24.05
C GLU A 173 15.20 7.94 -23.65
N ARG A 174 15.19 7.56 -22.37
CA ARG A 174 14.21 6.62 -21.82
C ARG A 174 12.79 7.18 -22.01
N ARG A 175 11.80 6.29 -22.05
CA ARG A 175 10.39 6.69 -22.01
C ARG A 175 10.15 7.56 -20.78
N PHE A 176 9.64 8.77 -21.01
CA PHE A 176 9.41 9.80 -19.97
C PHE A 176 10.68 10.23 -19.21
N GLY A 177 11.88 10.02 -19.79
CA GLY A 177 13.16 10.27 -19.13
C GLY A 177 13.53 11.76 -19.04
N ASP A 178 12.97 12.61 -19.91
CA ASP A 178 13.11 14.06 -19.77
C ASP A 178 12.06 14.60 -18.78
N VAL A 179 12.55 15.06 -17.62
CA VAL A 179 11.73 15.60 -16.54
C VAL A 179 11.35 17.07 -16.76
N GLU A 180 11.98 17.76 -17.72
CA GLU A 180 11.56 19.11 -18.10
C GLU A 180 10.28 19.10 -18.93
N ASP A 181 10.00 17.98 -19.60
CA ASP A 181 8.76 17.79 -20.36
C ASP A 181 7.54 17.55 -19.46
N ILE A 182 7.68 17.37 -18.15
CA ILE A 182 6.54 17.15 -17.24
C ILE A 182 5.54 18.30 -17.41
N GLY A 183 4.30 17.95 -17.79
CA GLY A 183 3.25 18.91 -18.10
C GLY A 183 3.12 19.23 -19.61
N PHE A 184 4.07 18.84 -20.45
CA PHE A 184 3.99 18.98 -21.91
C PHE A 184 3.87 17.63 -22.65
N ARG A 185 4.11 16.50 -21.95
CA ARG A 185 4.02 15.15 -22.51
C ARG A 185 2.59 14.79 -22.92
N ASP A 186 2.45 14.15 -24.07
CA ASP A 186 1.17 13.55 -24.52
C ASP A 186 1.01 12.12 -23.96
N ILE A 187 0.82 12.00 -22.64
CA ILE A 187 0.70 10.69 -21.95
C ILE A 187 -0.71 10.10 -22.11
N GLY A 188 -1.73 10.95 -22.12
CA GLY A 188 -3.13 10.53 -22.10
C GLY A 188 -4.03 11.49 -22.83
N ARG A 189 -3.88 11.64 -24.15
CA ARG A 189 -4.73 12.51 -24.97
C ARG A 189 -6.21 12.30 -24.66
N GLY A 190 -6.98 13.37 -24.42
CA GLY A 190 -8.43 13.28 -24.25
C GLY A 190 -8.90 13.01 -22.82
N GLN A 191 -8.16 13.41 -21.78
CA GLN A 191 -8.49 13.17 -20.37
C GLN A 191 -9.89 13.69 -20.00
N GLU A 192 -10.25 14.84 -20.53
CA GLU A 192 -11.54 15.53 -20.40
C GLU A 192 -12.73 14.68 -20.88
N LYS A 193 -12.51 13.75 -21.82
CA LYS A 193 -13.56 12.81 -22.28
C LYS A 193 -13.97 11.81 -21.20
N ASP A 194 -13.17 11.66 -20.15
CA ASP A 194 -13.43 10.71 -19.07
C ASP A 194 -14.23 11.31 -17.91
N ILE A 195 -14.44 12.63 -17.86
CA ILE A 195 -15.19 13.31 -16.79
C ILE A 195 -16.59 12.71 -16.62
N LYS A 196 -17.36 12.62 -17.71
CA LYS A 196 -18.72 12.05 -17.67
C LYS A 196 -18.74 10.60 -17.19
N ARG A 197 -17.69 9.82 -17.50
CA ARG A 197 -17.56 8.43 -17.05
C ARG A 197 -17.27 8.35 -15.55
N GLY A 198 -16.41 9.23 -15.03
CA GLY A 198 -16.17 9.36 -13.59
C GLY A 198 -17.44 9.71 -12.82
N GLU A 199 -18.22 10.68 -13.32
CA GLU A 199 -19.49 11.07 -12.70
C GLU A 199 -20.50 9.92 -12.63
N GLU A 200 -20.65 9.16 -13.72
CA GLU A 200 -21.51 7.98 -13.74
C GLU A 200 -20.98 6.89 -12.79
N ALA A 201 -19.66 6.64 -12.76
CA ALA A 201 -19.07 5.68 -11.84
C ALA A 201 -19.35 6.04 -10.36
N ILE A 202 -19.23 7.32 -10.00
CA ILE A 202 -19.56 7.80 -8.64
C ILE A 202 -21.03 7.58 -8.34
N LYS A 203 -21.93 7.92 -9.26
CA LYS A 203 -23.37 7.72 -9.09
C LYS A 203 -23.68 6.25 -8.81
N GLN A 204 -23.09 5.34 -9.59
CA GLN A 204 -23.27 3.90 -9.39
C GLN A 204 -22.72 3.44 -8.04
N LEU A 205 -21.49 3.84 -7.67
CA LEU A 205 -20.90 3.46 -6.38
C LEU A 205 -21.74 3.97 -5.19
N LYS A 206 -22.31 5.18 -5.28
CA LYS A 206 -23.25 5.71 -4.27
C LYS A 206 -24.54 4.91 -4.21
N LEU A 207 -25.14 4.59 -5.36
CA LEU A 207 -26.38 3.81 -5.44
C LEU A 207 -26.24 2.41 -4.84
N TYR A 208 -25.09 1.76 -5.04
CA TYR A 208 -24.81 0.43 -4.48
C TYR A 208 -24.27 0.46 -3.04
N GLY A 209 -24.09 1.63 -2.42
CA GLY A 209 -23.53 1.75 -1.07
C GLY A 209 -22.07 1.27 -0.97
N LEU A 210 -21.32 1.37 -2.06
CA LEU A 210 -19.93 0.92 -2.16
C LEU A 210 -18.91 2.01 -1.81
N LEU A 211 -19.35 3.27 -1.70
CA LEU A 211 -18.52 4.37 -1.20
C LEU A 211 -18.71 4.52 0.31
N PRO A 212 -17.63 4.45 1.10
CA PRO A 212 -17.68 4.84 2.51
C PRO A 212 -18.18 6.29 2.70
N PRO A 213 -18.65 6.63 3.91
CA PRO A 213 -19.04 8.01 4.24
C PRO A 213 -17.88 8.99 4.00
N GLU A 214 -18.19 10.18 3.48
CA GLU A 214 -17.21 11.26 3.32
C GLU A 214 -16.94 11.95 4.68
N ILE A 215 -15.68 12.26 5.00
CA ILE A 215 -15.32 13.10 6.16
C ILE A 215 -15.73 14.54 5.86
N LYS A 216 -16.48 15.18 6.76
CA LYS A 216 -17.02 16.54 6.54
C LYS A 216 -16.14 17.68 7.05
N ASP A 217 -15.10 17.38 7.82
CA ASP A 217 -14.21 18.39 8.39
C ASP A 217 -13.49 19.19 7.29
N GLU A 218 -13.71 20.51 7.27
CA GLU A 218 -13.20 21.39 6.21
C GLU A 218 -11.68 21.51 6.21
N ALA A 219 -11.04 21.53 7.38
CA ALA A 219 -9.59 21.65 7.47
C ALA A 219 -8.90 20.39 6.91
N ILE A 220 -9.45 19.21 7.21
CA ILE A 220 -8.95 17.94 6.66
C ILE A 220 -9.09 17.92 5.13
N ASN A 221 -10.29 18.24 4.63
CA ASN A 221 -10.55 18.24 3.19
C ASN A 221 -9.70 19.29 2.46
N THR A 222 -9.53 20.48 3.03
CA THR A 222 -8.73 21.55 2.46
C THR A 222 -7.26 21.16 2.36
N TYR A 223 -6.71 20.57 3.42
CA TYR A 223 -5.32 20.10 3.41
C TYR A 223 -5.08 19.08 2.30
N ILE A 224 -5.87 18.01 2.28
CA ILE A 224 -5.71 16.90 1.33
C ILE A 224 -5.95 17.39 -0.10
N ASN A 225 -6.93 18.26 -0.31
CA ASN A 225 -7.16 18.90 -1.60
C ASN A 225 -5.94 19.74 -2.01
N ASN A 226 -5.42 20.62 -1.16
CA ASN A 226 -4.28 21.47 -1.49
C ASN A 226 -3.04 20.65 -1.87
N LEU A 227 -2.77 19.58 -1.13
CA LEU A 227 -1.68 18.64 -1.44
C LEU A 227 -1.88 18.00 -2.83
N ALA A 228 -3.06 17.45 -3.11
CA ALA A 228 -3.32 16.83 -4.40
C ALA A 228 -3.29 17.85 -5.56
N GLN A 229 -3.80 19.07 -5.35
CA GLN A 229 -3.76 20.14 -6.35
C GLN A 229 -2.33 20.60 -6.64
N LEU A 230 -1.46 20.67 -5.62
CA LEU A 230 -0.03 20.96 -5.80
C LEU A 230 0.62 19.92 -6.69
N ILE A 231 0.39 18.63 -6.42
CA ILE A 231 0.92 17.53 -7.24
C ILE A 231 0.33 17.57 -8.65
N GLY A 232 -0.99 17.75 -8.78
CA GLY A 232 -1.69 17.80 -10.05
C GLY A 232 -1.18 18.91 -10.97
N ARG A 233 -0.89 20.11 -10.44
CA ARG A 233 -0.32 21.24 -11.21
C ARG A 233 1.10 20.98 -11.70
N ASN A 234 1.84 20.12 -11.02
CA ASN A 234 3.22 19.73 -11.35
C ASN A 234 3.26 18.34 -12.02
N SER A 235 2.22 18.00 -12.79
CA SER A 235 2.05 16.70 -13.45
C SER A 235 1.56 16.84 -14.90
N ASP A 236 1.38 15.72 -15.60
CA ASP A 236 0.76 15.70 -16.94
C ASP A 236 -0.78 15.70 -16.89
N LEU A 237 -1.38 15.91 -15.72
CA LEU A 237 -2.83 16.00 -15.57
C LEU A 237 -3.37 17.26 -16.26
N LYS A 238 -4.44 17.09 -17.05
CA LYS A 238 -5.11 18.16 -17.83
C LYS A 238 -6.55 18.39 -17.42
N VAL A 239 -7.05 17.64 -16.45
CA VAL A 239 -8.40 17.77 -15.89
C VAL A 239 -8.35 18.25 -14.45
N PRO A 240 -9.37 18.98 -13.97
CA PRO A 240 -9.42 19.41 -12.58
C PRO A 240 -9.53 18.21 -11.63
N LEU A 241 -8.76 18.23 -10.55
CA LEU A 241 -8.91 17.25 -9.47
C LEU A 241 -10.13 17.57 -8.60
N LYS A 242 -10.92 16.55 -8.31
CA LYS A 242 -12.04 16.56 -7.37
C LYS A 242 -11.72 15.56 -6.26
N VAL A 243 -11.23 16.08 -5.13
CA VAL A 243 -10.68 15.26 -4.04
C VAL A 243 -11.73 15.04 -2.96
N LYS A 244 -11.82 13.81 -2.45
CA LYS A 244 -12.73 13.40 -1.38
C LYS A 244 -12.02 12.55 -0.34
N VAL A 245 -12.17 12.88 0.93
CA VAL A 245 -11.67 12.06 2.03
C VAL A 245 -12.79 11.15 2.54
N LEU A 246 -12.52 9.85 2.59
CA LEU A 246 -13.47 8.82 2.96
C LEU A 246 -13.15 8.28 4.36
N ARG A 247 -14.17 8.17 5.22
CA ARG A 247 -14.06 7.61 6.56
C ARG A 247 -14.07 6.09 6.46
N THR A 248 -12.88 5.51 6.52
CA THR A 248 -12.67 4.07 6.62
C THR A 248 -11.28 3.79 7.18
N ASP A 249 -11.16 2.72 7.96
CA ASP A 249 -9.89 2.25 8.52
C ASP A 249 -9.04 1.55 7.43
N GLU A 250 -9.58 1.37 6.21
CA GLU A 250 -8.83 0.87 5.06
C GLU A 250 -7.73 1.87 4.65
N ILE A 251 -6.50 1.37 4.55
CA ILE A 251 -5.37 2.11 3.97
C ILE A 251 -5.47 1.98 2.45
N ASN A 252 -6.06 2.98 1.81
CA ASN A 252 -6.20 3.05 0.36
C ASN A 252 -6.35 4.50 -0.12
N ALA A 253 -6.03 4.72 -1.38
CA ALA A 253 -6.53 5.82 -2.19
C ALA A 253 -6.85 5.26 -3.57
N PHE A 254 -7.77 5.89 -4.29
CA PHE A 254 -8.06 5.48 -5.66
C PHE A 254 -8.54 6.67 -6.47
N ALA A 255 -8.20 6.68 -7.75
CA ALA A 255 -8.73 7.63 -8.70
C ALA A 255 -9.77 7.00 -9.66
N LEU A 256 -10.85 7.75 -9.92
CA LEU A 256 -11.80 7.46 -10.99
C LEU A 256 -11.49 8.32 -12.22
N PRO A 257 -11.97 7.91 -13.41
CA PRO A 257 -11.69 8.63 -14.65
C PRO A 257 -12.15 10.09 -14.58
N GLY A 258 -11.37 11.01 -15.14
CA GLY A 258 -11.74 12.43 -15.18
C GLY A 258 -11.39 13.25 -13.93
N GLY A 259 -10.45 12.79 -13.11
CA GLY A 259 -9.85 13.59 -12.04
C GLY A 259 -10.51 13.46 -10.67
N PHE A 260 -11.34 12.44 -10.44
CA PHE A 260 -11.91 12.22 -9.11
C PHE A 260 -10.97 11.37 -8.27
N LEU A 261 -10.51 11.90 -7.15
CA LEU A 261 -9.54 11.26 -6.27
C LEU A 261 -10.16 11.03 -4.89
N PHE A 262 -10.11 9.79 -4.43
CA PHE A 262 -10.63 9.39 -3.13
C PHE A 262 -9.48 8.94 -2.23
N VAL A 263 -9.46 9.45 -1.01
CA VAL A 263 -8.39 9.20 -0.03
C VAL A 263 -9.02 8.68 1.25
N ASN A 264 -8.66 7.48 1.67
CA ASN A 264 -9.21 6.93 2.90
C ASN A 264 -8.50 7.49 4.14
N SER A 265 -9.23 7.68 5.23
CA SER A 265 -8.64 8.10 6.51
C SER A 265 -7.56 7.16 7.02
N GLY A 266 -7.74 5.84 6.84
CA GLY A 266 -6.73 4.85 7.22
C GLY A 266 -5.38 5.06 6.54
N LEU A 267 -5.37 5.54 5.29
CA LEU A 267 -4.13 5.89 4.59
C LEU A 267 -3.43 7.09 5.25
N ILE A 268 -4.18 8.15 5.55
CA ILE A 268 -3.65 9.36 6.17
C ILE A 268 -3.11 9.06 7.58
N GLU A 269 -3.82 8.22 8.34
CA GLU A 269 -3.36 7.76 9.66
C GLU A 269 -2.07 6.94 9.57
N LYS A 270 -1.94 6.11 8.53
CA LYS A 270 -0.82 5.19 8.36
C LYS A 270 0.45 5.84 7.83
N ALA A 271 0.35 6.83 6.94
CA ALA A 271 1.50 7.57 6.44
C ALA A 271 2.23 8.26 7.61
N GLU A 272 3.53 8.05 7.74
CA GLU A 272 4.36 8.59 8.83
C GLU A 272 4.89 9.98 8.50
N THR A 273 5.14 10.25 7.23
CA THR A 273 5.58 11.55 6.73
C THR A 273 4.63 12.06 5.65
N GLU A 274 4.65 13.37 5.42
CA GLU A 274 3.87 13.96 4.33
C GLU A 274 4.31 13.44 2.95
N SER A 275 5.61 13.17 2.73
CA SER A 275 6.11 12.63 1.47
C SER A 275 5.57 11.23 1.15
N GLU A 276 5.31 10.39 2.16
CA GLU A 276 4.66 9.10 1.97
C GLU A 276 3.23 9.24 1.45
N LEU A 277 2.45 10.13 2.06
CA LEU A 277 1.10 10.43 1.58
C LEU A 277 1.14 11.03 0.18
N ALA A 278 2.02 12.02 -0.06
CA ALA A 278 2.19 12.66 -1.35
C ALA A 278 2.53 11.64 -2.44
N GLY A 279 3.34 10.62 -2.13
CA GLY A 279 3.67 9.56 -3.08
C GLY A 279 2.49 8.72 -3.51
N VAL A 280 1.63 8.32 -2.57
CA VAL A 280 0.40 7.59 -2.91
C VAL A 280 -0.54 8.47 -3.76
N LEU A 281 -0.69 9.76 -3.43
CA LEU A 281 -1.51 10.67 -4.23
C LEU A 281 -0.93 10.90 -5.63
N ALA A 282 0.40 11.01 -5.76
CA ALA A 282 1.07 11.19 -7.05
C ALA A 282 0.89 9.97 -7.96
N HIS A 283 0.95 8.76 -7.40
CA HIS A 283 0.66 7.51 -8.10
C HIS A 283 -0.78 7.48 -8.64
N GLU A 284 -1.77 7.82 -7.81
CA GLU A 284 -3.17 7.89 -8.24
C GLU A 284 -3.40 8.97 -9.32
N ILE A 285 -2.75 10.13 -9.20
CA ILE A 285 -2.79 11.19 -10.21
C ILE A 285 -2.19 10.70 -11.53
N ALA A 286 -1.10 9.91 -11.50
CA ALA A 286 -0.52 9.30 -12.67
C ALA A 286 -1.47 8.32 -13.39
N HIS A 287 -2.27 7.55 -12.67
CA HIS A 287 -3.32 6.73 -13.28
C HIS A 287 -4.34 7.56 -14.07
N VAL A 288 -4.72 8.72 -13.56
CA VAL A 288 -5.64 9.64 -14.25
C VAL A 288 -4.97 10.26 -15.47
N ALA A 289 -3.76 10.81 -15.29
CA ALA A 289 -3.01 11.48 -16.36
C ALA A 289 -2.76 10.54 -17.54
N ALA A 290 -2.41 9.27 -17.27
CA ALA A 290 -2.17 8.24 -18.27
C ALA A 290 -3.45 7.54 -18.78
N ARG A 291 -4.62 7.98 -18.31
CA ARG A 291 -5.95 7.42 -18.67
C ARG A 291 -6.03 5.90 -18.54
N HIS A 292 -5.41 5.34 -17.50
CA HIS A 292 -5.28 3.88 -17.32
C HIS A 292 -6.63 3.17 -17.33
N SER A 293 -7.65 3.71 -16.65
CA SER A 293 -8.99 3.12 -16.66
C SER A 293 -9.62 3.09 -18.06
N ALA A 294 -9.46 4.17 -18.85
CA ALA A 294 -10.02 4.24 -20.20
C ALA A 294 -9.30 3.27 -21.16
N ARG A 295 -7.97 3.15 -21.04
CA ARG A 295 -7.16 2.19 -21.80
C ARG A 295 -7.53 0.74 -21.42
N LEU A 296 -7.77 0.46 -20.14
CA LEU A 296 -8.22 -0.85 -19.67
C LEU A 296 -9.62 -1.19 -20.20
N MET A 297 -10.57 -0.26 -20.11
CA MET A 297 -11.92 -0.46 -20.68
C MET A 297 -11.87 -0.71 -22.19
N LYS A 298 -11.02 0.02 -22.93
CA LYS A 298 -10.82 -0.21 -24.37
C LYS A 298 -10.27 -1.60 -24.64
N ARG A 299 -9.25 -2.05 -23.90
CA ARG A 299 -8.67 -3.41 -24.02
C ARG A 299 -9.71 -4.49 -23.70
N ALA A 300 -10.51 -4.31 -22.64
CA ALA A 300 -11.58 -5.25 -22.28
C ALA A 300 -12.68 -5.35 -23.35
N ALA A 301 -13.10 -4.21 -23.91
CA ALA A 301 -14.07 -4.18 -25.00
C ALA A 301 -13.57 -4.90 -26.26
N ILE A 302 -12.29 -4.70 -26.63
CA ILE A 302 -11.65 -5.41 -27.75
C ILE A 302 -11.59 -6.92 -27.49
N ALA A 303 -11.35 -7.33 -26.24
CA ALA A 303 -11.32 -8.74 -25.84
C ALA A 303 -12.72 -9.40 -25.79
N GLY A 304 -13.80 -8.70 -26.14
CA GLY A 304 -15.17 -9.21 -26.05
C GLY A 304 -15.66 -9.39 -24.60
N ILE A 305 -14.92 -8.85 -23.64
CA ILE A 305 -15.22 -8.94 -22.22
C ILE A 305 -16.15 -7.76 -21.88
N ILE A 306 -17.44 -7.94 -22.16
CA ILE A 306 -18.47 -6.92 -21.94
C ILE A 306 -19.10 -7.14 -20.57
N TYR A 307 -18.77 -6.25 -19.63
CA TYR A 307 -19.45 -6.15 -18.34
C TYR A 307 -20.31 -4.89 -18.28
N GLN A 308 -21.34 -4.92 -17.44
CA GLN A 308 -22.04 -3.71 -17.04
C GLN A 308 -21.02 -2.78 -16.36
N ALA A 309 -20.87 -1.54 -16.86
CA ALA A 309 -19.79 -0.61 -16.48
C ALA A 309 -19.62 -0.43 -14.96
N ALA A 310 -20.70 -0.56 -14.19
CA ALA A 310 -20.69 -0.52 -12.72
C ALA A 310 -19.88 -1.65 -12.07
N GLN A 311 -19.91 -2.87 -12.64
CA GLN A 311 -19.22 -4.04 -12.10
C GLN A 311 -17.71 -3.96 -12.35
N ILE A 312 -17.30 -3.45 -13.52
CA ILE A 312 -15.90 -3.13 -13.82
C ILE A 312 -15.39 -2.04 -12.89
N ALA A 313 -16.15 -0.96 -12.73
CA ALA A 313 -15.76 0.13 -11.85
C ALA A 313 -15.59 -0.35 -10.40
N ALA A 314 -16.52 -1.16 -9.89
CA ALA A 314 -16.38 -1.76 -8.57
C ALA A 314 -15.12 -2.65 -8.48
N LEU A 315 -14.88 -3.56 -9.43
CA LEU A 315 -13.71 -4.45 -9.38
C LEU A 315 -12.37 -3.70 -9.54
N ILE A 316 -12.28 -2.74 -10.46
CA ILE A 316 -11.05 -2.00 -10.77
C ILE A 316 -10.71 -1.01 -9.67
N PHE A 317 -11.68 -0.22 -9.20
CA PHE A 317 -11.41 0.92 -8.31
C PHE A 317 -11.48 0.57 -6.82
N THR A 318 -12.05 -0.58 -6.46
CA THR A 318 -12.13 -1.04 -5.06
C THR A 318 -11.28 -2.29 -4.79
N GLY A 319 -10.47 -2.75 -5.76
CA GLY A 319 -9.54 -3.88 -5.56
C GLY A 319 -10.21 -5.24 -5.38
N GLY A 320 -11.44 -5.38 -5.88
CA GLY A 320 -12.24 -6.53 -5.60
C GLY A 320 -12.73 -6.54 -4.15
N VAL A 321 -13.92 -6.01 -3.98
CA VAL A 321 -14.89 -6.35 -2.94
C VAL A 321 -14.55 -5.90 -1.52
N ALA A 322 -15.22 -4.82 -1.11
CA ALA A 322 -15.30 -4.30 0.27
C ALA A 322 -16.11 -5.20 1.23
N SER A 323 -16.52 -6.42 0.83
CA SER A 323 -17.08 -7.41 1.75
C SER A 323 -16.84 -8.83 1.28
N ILE A 324 -16.46 -9.70 2.23
CA ILE A 324 -16.33 -11.15 2.02
C ILE A 324 -17.68 -11.74 1.57
N GLY A 325 -18.82 -11.22 2.07
CA GLY A 325 -20.16 -11.66 1.64
C GLY A 325 -20.42 -11.46 0.14
N MET A 326 -19.96 -10.34 -0.42
CA MET A 326 -20.05 -10.07 -1.85
C MET A 326 -18.97 -10.81 -2.65
N TYR A 327 -17.80 -11.11 -2.06
CA TYR A 327 -16.80 -12.00 -2.67
C TYR A 327 -17.36 -13.41 -2.81
N TYR A 328 -18.07 -13.93 -1.81
CA TYR A 328 -18.75 -15.22 -1.90
C TYR A 328 -19.94 -15.19 -2.87
N ALA A 329 -20.72 -14.11 -2.92
CA ALA A 329 -21.80 -13.96 -3.90
C ALA A 329 -21.29 -13.86 -5.36
N LEU A 330 -20.20 -13.13 -5.58
CA LEU A 330 -19.54 -13.02 -6.88
C LEU A 330 -18.76 -14.30 -7.22
N GLN A 331 -18.10 -14.95 -6.26
CA GLN A 331 -17.35 -16.18 -6.54
C GLN A 331 -18.29 -17.36 -6.78
N TYR A 332 -19.31 -17.58 -5.96
CA TYR A 332 -20.24 -18.69 -6.15
C TYR A 332 -21.29 -18.41 -7.22
N GLY A 333 -21.68 -17.15 -7.45
CA GLY A 333 -22.55 -16.75 -8.56
C GLY A 333 -21.88 -16.85 -9.93
N PHE A 334 -20.56 -16.62 -10.04
CA PHE A 334 -19.85 -16.67 -11.32
C PHE A 334 -19.14 -17.99 -11.62
N TYR A 335 -18.80 -18.82 -10.62
CA TYR A 335 -18.27 -20.18 -10.89
C TYR A 335 -19.28 -21.06 -11.66
N GLY A 336 -20.59 -20.82 -11.48
CA GLY A 336 -21.64 -21.51 -12.25
C GLY A 336 -21.74 -21.09 -13.73
N LEU A 337 -21.05 -20.03 -14.14
CA LEU A 337 -21.07 -19.47 -15.51
C LEU A 337 -19.71 -19.53 -16.23
N GLY A 338 -18.68 -20.15 -15.64
CA GLY A 338 -17.37 -20.36 -16.29
C GLY A 338 -16.51 -19.11 -16.52
N LEU A 339 -16.88 -17.96 -15.95
CA LEU A 339 -16.19 -16.68 -16.18
C LEU A 339 -15.14 -16.42 -15.08
N VAL A 340 -13.87 -16.76 -15.36
CA VAL A 340 -12.72 -16.32 -14.56
C VAL A 340 -12.19 -15.00 -15.12
N LEU A 341 -12.65 -13.90 -14.54
CA LEU A 341 -12.19 -12.55 -14.89
C LEU A 341 -10.92 -12.24 -14.11
N SER A 342 -9.79 -12.76 -14.56
CA SER A 342 -8.50 -12.33 -14.03
C SER A 342 -8.03 -11.13 -14.84
N LEU A 343 -8.10 -9.92 -14.26
CA LEU A 343 -7.49 -8.71 -14.84
C LEU A 343 -5.99 -8.91 -15.15
N GLN A 344 -5.35 -9.84 -14.43
CA GLN A 344 -3.97 -10.27 -14.64
C GLN A 344 -3.76 -11.01 -15.98
N LEU A 345 -4.80 -11.63 -16.56
CA LEU A 345 -4.75 -12.28 -17.88
C LEU A 345 -4.65 -11.28 -19.03
N LEU A 346 -5.12 -10.05 -18.85
CA LEU A 346 -5.02 -9.02 -19.89
C LEU A 346 -3.63 -8.36 -19.96
N GLY A 347 -2.69 -8.70 -19.05
CA GLY A 347 -1.33 -8.14 -18.99
C GLY A 347 -1.25 -6.65 -18.62
N VAL A 348 -2.39 -5.96 -18.60
CA VAL A 348 -2.52 -4.50 -18.51
C VAL A 348 -2.12 -3.93 -17.16
N SER A 349 -2.43 -4.62 -16.06
CA SER A 349 -2.24 -4.05 -14.72
C SER A 349 -0.77 -3.75 -14.45
N ARG A 350 0.15 -4.68 -14.71
CA ARG A 350 1.58 -4.48 -14.44
C ARG A 350 2.20 -3.34 -15.25
N GLU A 351 1.80 -3.22 -16.52
CA GLU A 351 2.26 -2.13 -17.38
C GLU A 351 1.79 -0.77 -16.84
N PHE A 352 0.54 -0.69 -16.38
CA PHE A 352 -0.04 0.54 -15.86
C PHE A 352 0.50 0.91 -14.49
N GLU A 353 0.73 -0.07 -13.62
CA GLU A 353 1.41 0.15 -12.34
C GLU A 353 2.82 0.70 -12.54
N ALA A 354 3.62 0.09 -13.43
CA ALA A 354 4.99 0.55 -13.70
C ALA A 354 5.01 1.96 -14.33
N GLU A 355 4.08 2.24 -15.23
CA GLU A 355 3.89 3.58 -15.81
C GLU A 355 3.47 4.60 -14.72
N ALA A 356 2.53 4.23 -13.85
CA ALA A 356 2.06 5.10 -12.77
C ALA A 356 3.14 5.35 -11.70
N ASP A 357 3.97 4.35 -11.38
CA ASP A 357 5.11 4.49 -10.46
C ASP A 357 6.13 5.49 -11.00
N GLN A 358 6.54 5.30 -12.27
CA GLN A 358 7.53 6.15 -12.92
C GLN A 358 7.05 7.61 -12.95
N LEU A 359 5.83 7.83 -13.42
CA LEU A 359 5.24 9.16 -13.49
C LEU A 359 4.98 9.74 -12.09
N GLY A 360 4.52 8.92 -11.15
CA GLY A 360 4.25 9.32 -9.78
C GLY A 360 5.49 9.89 -9.08
N VAL A 361 6.64 9.20 -9.14
CA VAL A 361 7.87 9.73 -8.52
C VAL A 361 8.40 10.97 -9.22
N GLN A 362 8.21 11.09 -10.53
CA GLN A 362 8.53 12.31 -11.27
C GLN A 362 7.63 13.48 -10.85
N TYR A 363 6.34 13.24 -10.60
CA TYR A 363 5.41 14.26 -10.10
C TYR A 363 5.74 14.68 -8.68
N MET A 364 6.11 13.74 -7.80
CA MET A 364 6.63 14.07 -6.46
C MET A 364 7.85 14.99 -6.57
N TRP A 365 8.83 14.59 -7.38
CA TRP A 365 10.05 15.35 -7.60
C TRP A 365 9.76 16.74 -8.15
N LYS A 366 8.90 16.87 -9.16
CA LYS A 366 8.52 18.17 -9.73
C LYS A 366 7.82 19.06 -8.72
N SER A 367 7.01 18.46 -7.83
CA SER A 367 6.32 19.13 -6.73
C SER A 367 7.20 19.48 -5.53
N GLY A 368 8.47 19.05 -5.52
CA GLY A 368 9.43 19.31 -4.45
C GLY A 368 9.39 18.31 -3.29
N TYR A 369 8.56 17.26 -3.35
CA TYR A 369 8.54 16.21 -2.33
C TYR A 369 9.65 15.18 -2.57
N ASP A 370 10.14 14.58 -1.49
CA ASP A 370 11.11 13.49 -1.56
C ASP A 370 10.46 12.25 -2.22
N PRO A 371 10.86 11.85 -3.44
CA PRO A 371 10.25 10.72 -4.13
C PRO A 371 10.52 9.38 -3.42
N ARG A 372 11.50 9.33 -2.51
CA ARG A 372 11.76 8.15 -1.67
C ARG A 372 10.61 7.86 -0.71
N GLY A 373 9.76 8.86 -0.40
CA GLY A 373 8.55 8.66 0.41
C GLY A 373 7.62 7.60 -0.16
N PHE A 374 7.49 7.51 -1.49
CA PHE A 374 6.71 6.45 -2.13
C PHE A 374 7.30 5.06 -1.85
N VAL A 375 8.61 4.90 -2.00
CA VAL A 375 9.30 3.62 -1.71
C VAL A 375 9.18 3.25 -0.23
N SER A 376 9.38 4.22 0.68
CA SER A 376 9.26 4.02 2.13
C SER A 376 7.87 3.55 2.54
N PHE A 377 6.82 4.21 2.03
CA PHE A 377 5.45 3.82 2.31
C PHE A 377 5.17 2.38 1.85
N PHE A 378 5.56 2.05 0.63
CA PHE A 378 5.39 0.72 0.05
C PHE A 378 6.12 -0.35 0.86
N ASP A 379 7.41 -0.15 1.15
CA ASP A 379 8.22 -1.09 1.94
C ASP A 379 7.66 -1.37 3.32
N LYS A 380 7.21 -0.32 4.02
CA LYS A 380 6.52 -0.46 5.30
C LYS A 380 5.28 -1.33 5.18
N MET A 381 4.47 -1.12 4.14
CA MET A 381 3.24 -1.89 3.94
C MET A 381 3.53 -3.37 3.65
N ALA A 382 4.62 -3.69 2.94
CA ALA A 382 4.99 -5.07 2.64
C ALA A 382 5.72 -5.79 3.77
N SER A 383 6.41 -5.05 4.64
CA SER A 383 7.20 -5.60 5.75
C SER A 383 6.36 -5.80 7.02
N GLU A 384 5.18 -5.17 7.12
CA GLU A 384 4.37 -5.21 8.33
C GLU A 384 3.54 -6.52 8.46
N LYS A 385 3.85 -7.29 9.53
CA LYS A 385 3.18 -8.57 9.83
C LYS A 385 1.68 -8.36 10.04
N GLY A 386 0.87 -9.04 9.23
CA GLY A 386 -0.59 -8.98 9.32
C GLY A 386 -1.24 -7.88 8.46
N TYR A 387 -0.47 -6.91 7.96
CA TYR A 387 -0.99 -5.84 7.09
C TYR A 387 -1.08 -6.26 5.63
N VAL A 388 -0.11 -7.06 5.16
CA VAL A 388 -0.22 -7.86 3.92
C VAL A 388 -1.54 -8.66 3.85
N LYS A 389 -2.18 -8.94 5.01
CA LYS A 389 -3.44 -9.69 5.13
C LYS A 389 -4.73 -8.85 5.03
N SER A 390 -4.68 -7.50 4.93
CA SER A 390 -5.89 -6.65 5.04
C SER A 390 -6.00 -5.46 4.08
N LEU A 391 -5.01 -5.24 3.21
CA LEU A 391 -4.90 -3.99 2.46
C LEU A 391 -5.59 -4.06 1.10
N SER A 392 -6.66 -3.26 0.94
CA SER A 392 -7.33 -2.97 -0.33
C SER A 392 -6.32 -2.49 -1.40
N PHE A 393 -5.36 -1.65 -1.01
CA PHE A 393 -4.27 -1.14 -1.86
C PHE A 393 -3.40 -2.24 -2.50
N PHE A 394 -3.08 -3.32 -1.78
CA PHE A 394 -2.30 -4.43 -2.36
C PHE A 394 -3.12 -5.37 -3.24
N ARG A 395 -4.45 -5.34 -3.10
CA ARG A 395 -5.36 -6.10 -3.96
C ARG A 395 -5.58 -5.37 -5.29
N THR A 396 -5.61 -4.03 -5.28
CA THR A 396 -5.63 -3.21 -6.49
C THR A 396 -4.30 -3.21 -7.25
N HIS A 397 -3.14 -3.25 -6.57
CA HIS A 397 -1.84 -2.95 -7.19
C HIS A 397 -0.71 -4.03 -7.02
N PRO A 398 -0.81 -5.23 -7.65
CA PRO A 398 0.28 -6.24 -7.68
C PRO A 398 1.26 -6.01 -8.86
N PRO A 399 2.52 -6.51 -8.92
CA PRO A 399 3.45 -7.12 -7.94
C PRO A 399 4.55 -6.15 -7.42
N PHE A 400 5.03 -6.38 -6.21
CA PHE A 400 5.69 -5.37 -5.37
C PHE A 400 7.20 -5.14 -5.60
N TYR A 401 8.01 -6.20 -5.66
CA TYR A 401 9.48 -6.06 -5.71
C TYR A 401 9.98 -5.32 -6.95
N ASN A 402 9.58 -5.81 -8.14
CA ASN A 402 10.04 -5.23 -9.41
C ASN A 402 9.66 -3.76 -9.52
N ARG A 403 8.51 -3.37 -8.95
CA ARG A 403 8.04 -1.99 -8.87
C ARG A 403 8.93 -1.14 -7.97
N ILE A 404 9.27 -1.60 -6.76
CA ILE A 404 10.20 -0.88 -5.88
C ILE A 404 11.54 -0.66 -6.56
N VAL A 405 12.10 -1.70 -7.18
CA VAL A 405 13.40 -1.58 -7.85
C VAL A 405 13.31 -0.62 -9.02
N ALA A 406 12.30 -0.76 -9.89
CA ALA A 406 12.10 0.15 -11.02
C ALA A 406 11.87 1.60 -10.57
N THR A 407 11.10 1.80 -9.51
CA THR A 407 10.85 3.11 -8.89
C THR A 407 12.16 3.72 -8.38
N PHE A 408 12.98 2.94 -7.66
CA PHE A 408 14.25 3.44 -7.16
C PHE A 408 15.28 3.71 -8.26
N LYS A 409 15.26 2.91 -9.33
CA LYS A 409 16.01 3.23 -10.56
C LYS A 409 15.55 4.58 -11.11
N GLU A 410 14.24 4.80 -11.21
CA GLU A 410 13.70 6.08 -11.66
C GLU A 410 14.17 7.24 -10.79
N ILE A 411 14.07 7.11 -9.46
CA ILE A 411 14.57 8.11 -8.51
C ILE A 411 16.05 8.42 -8.74
N SER A 412 16.86 7.41 -9.06
CA SER A 412 18.30 7.58 -9.30
C SER A 412 18.61 8.32 -10.60
N TYR A 413 17.68 8.35 -11.56
CA TYR A 413 17.79 9.15 -12.78
C TYR A 413 17.35 10.61 -12.60
N LEU A 414 16.62 10.93 -11.53
CA LEU A 414 16.13 12.27 -11.29
C LEU A 414 17.29 13.21 -10.91
N PRO A 415 17.32 14.46 -11.40
CA PRO A 415 18.29 15.44 -10.95
C PRO A 415 18.18 15.63 -9.43
N PRO A 416 19.30 15.64 -8.69
CA PRO A 416 19.26 15.84 -7.25
C PRO A 416 18.68 17.21 -6.90
N LYS A 417 17.96 17.29 -5.79
CA LYS A 417 17.48 18.52 -5.16
C LYS A 417 17.91 18.51 -3.70
N ASP A 418 18.38 19.64 -3.20
CA ASP A 418 18.89 19.75 -1.83
C ASP A 418 17.75 19.87 -0.80
N ASP A 419 16.62 20.49 -1.18
CA ASP A 419 15.53 20.85 -0.27
C ASP A 419 14.23 20.07 -0.54
N TYR A 420 14.29 18.74 -0.44
CA TYR A 420 13.07 17.94 -0.53
C TYR A 420 12.14 18.16 0.67
N ILE A 421 10.85 18.31 0.40
CA ILE A 421 9.80 18.18 1.42
C ILE A 421 9.67 16.70 1.77
N VAL A 422 10.20 16.32 2.92
CA VAL A 422 10.03 14.98 3.50
C VAL A 422 8.78 14.94 4.35
N ASP A 423 8.59 15.95 5.20
CA ASP A 423 7.53 15.99 6.19
C ASP A 423 7.18 17.42 6.58
N SER A 424 6.05 17.62 7.25
CA SER A 424 5.64 18.95 7.73
C SER A 424 4.91 18.90 9.06
N ARG A 425 4.97 20.02 9.81
CA ARG A 425 4.20 20.18 11.04
C ARG A 425 2.70 20.09 10.77
N GLN A 426 2.26 20.70 9.66
CA GLN A 426 0.87 20.77 9.25
C GLN A 426 0.29 19.37 8.98
N PHE A 427 1.09 18.46 8.41
CA PHE A 427 0.70 17.06 8.25
C PHE A 427 0.43 16.37 9.60
N HIS A 428 1.28 16.58 10.60
CA HIS A 428 1.05 16.01 11.94
C HIS A 428 -0.14 16.64 12.66
N GLU A 429 -0.40 17.92 12.46
CA GLU A 429 -1.59 18.60 12.98
C GLU A 429 -2.87 18.07 12.33
N LEU A 430 -2.84 17.85 11.01
CA LEU A 430 -3.90 17.17 10.27
C LEU A 430 -4.19 15.79 10.86
N LYS A 431 -3.17 14.94 11.05
CA LYS A 431 -3.34 13.60 11.63
C LYS A 431 -3.97 13.62 13.01
N LYS A 432 -3.54 14.55 13.88
CA LYS A 432 -4.13 14.73 15.21
C LYS A 432 -5.60 15.14 15.13
N ARG A 433 -5.95 16.02 14.19
CA ARG A 433 -7.34 16.45 13.95
C ARG A 433 -8.19 15.29 13.41
N LEU A 434 -7.67 14.56 12.43
CA LEU A 434 -8.33 13.41 11.83
C LEU A 434 -8.68 12.35 12.89
N ALA A 435 -7.74 11.99 13.76
CA ALA A 435 -7.98 11.03 14.83
C ALA A 435 -9.17 11.44 15.74
N LYS A 436 -9.28 12.72 16.08
CA LYS A 436 -10.40 13.25 16.89
C LYS A 436 -11.73 13.17 16.14
N VAL A 437 -11.75 13.56 14.86
CA VAL A 437 -12.96 13.53 14.02
C VAL A 437 -13.46 12.10 13.85
N VAL A 438 -12.55 11.17 13.51
CA VAL A 438 -12.88 9.74 13.35
C VAL A 438 -13.40 9.15 14.67
N GLU A 439 -12.80 9.48 15.81
CA GLU A 439 -13.27 9.02 17.13
C GLU A 439 -14.67 9.57 17.46
N GLN A 440 -14.92 10.85 17.21
CA GLN A 440 -16.21 11.48 17.45
C GLN A 440 -17.31 10.86 16.58
N GLU A 441 -17.07 10.74 15.27
CA GLU A 441 -18.06 10.17 14.35
C GLU A 441 -18.34 8.69 14.66
N LYS A 442 -17.35 7.91 15.13
CA LYS A 442 -17.55 6.53 15.60
C LYS A 442 -18.47 6.47 16.84
N LYS A 443 -18.38 7.44 17.76
CA LYS A 443 -19.27 7.53 18.94
C LYS A 443 -20.72 7.89 18.54
N GLU A 444 -20.88 8.79 17.59
CA GLU A 444 -22.20 9.17 17.06
C GLU A 444 -22.86 8.01 16.30
N GLU A 445 -22.10 7.25 15.52
CA GLU A 445 -22.60 6.09 14.78
C GLU A 445 -23.02 4.93 15.69
N THR A 446 -22.32 4.73 16.81
CA THR A 446 -22.69 3.72 17.83
C THR A 446 -23.91 4.12 18.67
N ALA A 447 -24.20 5.41 18.77
CA ALA A 447 -25.39 5.93 19.44
C ALA A 447 -26.65 5.92 18.55
N ALA A 448 -26.50 5.78 17.23
CA ALA A 448 -27.62 5.79 16.29
C ALA A 448 -28.45 4.48 16.36
N PRO A 449 -29.80 4.55 16.38
CA PRO A 449 -30.64 3.36 16.34
C PRO A 449 -30.45 2.61 15.01
N THR A 450 -30.03 1.35 15.08
CA THR A 450 -29.84 0.51 13.90
C THR A 450 -31.00 -0.47 13.72
N LEU A 451 -31.55 -0.56 12.51
CA LEU A 451 -32.59 -1.54 12.13
C LEU A 451 -32.04 -2.98 12.02
N LYS A 452 -30.73 -3.18 12.13
CA LYS A 452 -30.08 -4.50 12.11
C LYS A 452 -29.97 -5.03 13.54
N LYS A 453 -30.85 -5.98 13.91
CA LYS A 453 -30.57 -6.92 15.00
C LYS A 453 -29.39 -7.82 14.58
N THR A 454 -28.16 -7.39 14.83
CA THR A 454 -27.01 -8.29 14.76
C THR A 454 -26.93 -9.09 16.05
N TYR A 455 -26.92 -10.42 15.93
CA TYR A 455 -26.66 -11.30 17.06
C TYR A 455 -25.21 -11.10 17.52
N LYS A 456 -25.01 -10.41 18.64
CA LYS A 456 -23.70 -10.25 19.28
C LYS A 456 -23.41 -11.45 20.17
N CYS A 457 -22.24 -12.06 20.00
CA CYS A 457 -21.74 -13.05 20.95
C CYS A 457 -21.41 -12.36 22.29
N PRO A 458 -21.74 -12.93 23.46
CA PRO A 458 -21.68 -12.24 24.76
C PRO A 458 -20.31 -11.68 25.23
N ASP A 459 -19.23 -11.84 24.46
CA ASP A 459 -17.86 -11.44 24.83
C ASP A 459 -17.21 -10.45 23.84
N GLU A 460 -17.97 -9.65 23.09
CA GLU A 460 -17.41 -8.43 22.47
C GLU A 460 -17.22 -7.35 23.56
N LYS A 461 -16.42 -7.64 24.59
CA LYS A 461 -15.67 -6.58 25.26
C LYS A 461 -14.42 -6.37 24.45
N ASP A 462 -14.17 -5.13 24.07
CA ASP A 462 -12.97 -4.63 23.40
C ASP A 462 -11.68 -5.27 23.96
N SER A 463 -11.31 -6.44 23.44
CA SER A 463 -9.92 -6.85 23.47
C SER A 463 -9.23 -5.90 22.51
N LYS A 464 -8.47 -4.96 23.05
CA LYS A 464 -7.40 -4.26 22.35
C LYS A 464 -6.38 -5.28 21.84
N GLU A 465 -6.76 -6.08 20.86
CA GLU A 465 -5.86 -6.74 19.93
C GLU A 465 -6.10 -6.04 18.60
N THR A 466 -5.17 -5.16 18.27
CA THR A 466 -5.08 -4.43 17.00
C THR A 466 -5.16 -5.41 15.82
N GLY A 467 -6.34 -5.54 15.24
CA GLY A 467 -6.60 -6.32 14.04
C GLY A 467 -8.01 -6.01 13.55
N PRO A 468 -8.28 -5.95 12.24
CA PRO A 468 -9.53 -5.39 11.73
C PRO A 468 -10.73 -6.18 12.24
N ASP A 469 -11.70 -5.46 12.81
CA ASP A 469 -13.05 -5.95 13.06
C ASP A 469 -13.75 -6.13 11.72
N TYR A 470 -13.47 -7.26 11.07
CA TYR A 470 -14.25 -7.72 9.93
C TYR A 470 -15.67 -8.04 10.42
N ARG A 471 -16.56 -7.06 10.30
CA ARG A 471 -18.01 -7.25 10.30
C ARG A 471 -18.43 -7.74 8.91
N PRO A 472 -19.32 -8.76 8.84
CA PRO A 472 -19.68 -9.43 7.59
C PRO A 472 -20.41 -8.55 6.57
#